data_AF-A0AAP5LQY0-F1
#
_entry.id   AF-A0AAP5LQY0-F1
#
_cell.length_a   1.000
_cell.length_b   1.000
_cell.length_c   1.000
_cell.angle_alpha   90.00
_cell.angle_beta   90.00
_cell.angle_gamma   90.00
#
_symmetry.space_group_name_H-M   'P 1'
#
loop_
_entity.id
_entity.type
_entity.pdbx_description
1 polymer ?
#
loop_
_entity_poly.entity_id
_entity_poly.type
_entity_poly.pdbx_seq_one_letter_code
_entity_poly.pdbx_strand_id
1 'polypeptide(L)'
;MNIDIDKLYEKYVSLNIPNPFSLDDIYRRLTKMYYAEEVDLSYYSSLSRDPEANFENATVAYVFHDERGIQKLLKLNNANEIHEGMEFGWVMNSTQIGVSHVLTLEICIFYGIRTEDMYLGNLEFEEYLVALYLTGHIQFDNDTQIDHLVERYRQGYYFRHFGAYNGSGMYLYNYV
;
A
#
# COMPACT_ATOMS: atom_id res chain seq x y z
N MET A 1 -14.92 -1.06 -15.73
CA MET A 1 -14.55 0.20 -15.06
C MET A 1 -13.43 0.80 -15.87
N ASN A 2 -13.56 2.04 -16.31
CA ASN A 2 -12.53 2.70 -17.11
C ASN A 2 -11.85 3.73 -16.24
N ILE A 3 -10.68 3.41 -15.71
CA ILE A 3 -9.88 4.36 -14.94
C ILE A 3 -9.14 5.24 -15.95
N ASP A 4 -9.23 6.55 -15.79
CA ASP A 4 -8.55 7.51 -16.66
C ASP A 4 -7.06 7.58 -16.29
N ILE A 5 -6.26 6.72 -16.93
CA ILE A 5 -4.83 6.59 -16.68
C ILE A 5 -4.08 7.85 -17.06
N ASP A 6 -4.43 8.50 -18.18
CA ASP A 6 -3.81 9.75 -18.62
C ASP A 6 -3.96 10.83 -17.52
N LYS A 7 -5.18 10.96 -16.98
CA LYS A 7 -5.45 11.89 -15.88
C LYS A 7 -4.69 11.53 -14.59
N LEU A 8 -4.54 10.25 -14.27
CA LEU A 8 -3.73 9.81 -13.12
C LEU A 8 -2.26 10.18 -13.31
N TYR A 9 -1.72 9.96 -14.52
CA TYR A 9 -0.35 10.30 -14.85
C TYR A 9 -0.08 11.80 -14.79
N GLU A 10 -0.96 12.62 -15.36
CA GLU A 10 -0.87 14.08 -15.24
C GLU A 10 -0.83 14.53 -13.77
N LYS A 11 -1.68 13.92 -12.94
CA LYS A 11 -1.75 14.23 -11.51
C LYS A 11 -0.48 13.78 -10.78
N TYR A 12 0.02 12.58 -11.07
CA TYR A 12 1.28 12.03 -10.54
C TYR A 12 2.45 13.00 -10.79
N VAL A 13 2.61 13.44 -12.04
CA VAL A 13 3.65 14.41 -12.43
C VAL A 13 3.44 15.74 -11.69
N SER A 14 2.21 16.27 -11.64
CA SER A 14 1.93 17.56 -11.00
C SER A 14 2.21 17.59 -9.50
N LEU A 15 2.02 16.46 -8.82
CA LEU A 15 2.20 16.33 -7.38
C LEU A 15 3.67 16.08 -6.99
N ASN A 16 4.56 15.83 -7.96
CA ASN A 16 5.96 15.44 -7.74
C ASN A 16 6.07 14.28 -6.73
N ILE A 17 5.23 13.26 -6.90
CA ILE A 17 5.25 12.08 -6.02
C ILE A 17 6.60 11.38 -6.19
N PRO A 18 7.34 11.12 -5.10
CA PRO A 18 8.65 10.50 -5.17
C PRO A 18 8.56 9.05 -5.69
N ASN A 19 9.64 8.60 -6.33
CA ASN A 19 9.78 7.22 -6.79
C ASN A 19 11.29 6.85 -6.87
N PRO A 20 11.82 6.03 -5.94
CA PRO A 20 11.18 5.53 -4.71
C PRO A 20 10.97 6.63 -3.67
N PHE A 21 10.22 6.31 -2.61
CA PHE A 21 10.04 7.21 -1.46
C PHE A 21 11.29 7.20 -0.56
N SER A 22 11.64 8.35 0.01
CA SER A 22 12.70 8.42 1.03
C SER A 22 12.20 7.93 2.39
N LEU A 23 13.11 7.56 3.30
CA LEU A 23 12.74 7.19 4.68
C LEU A 23 11.94 8.28 5.40
N ASP A 24 12.26 9.54 5.14
CA ASP A 24 11.59 10.70 5.71
C ASP A 24 10.19 10.91 5.11
N ASP A 25 9.99 10.61 3.82
CA ASP A 25 8.65 10.56 3.21
C ASP A 25 7.79 9.45 3.82
N ILE A 26 8.37 8.27 3.99
CA ILE A 26 7.71 7.11 4.60
C ILE A 26 7.33 7.42 6.04
N TYR A 27 8.27 7.89 6.85
CA TYR A 27 8.03 8.30 8.23
C TYR A 27 6.87 9.30 8.33
N ARG A 28 6.90 10.37 7.52
CA ARG A 28 5.82 11.36 7.49
C ARG A 28 4.49 10.74 7.07
N ARG A 29 4.47 9.88 6.06
CA ARG A 29 3.26 9.24 5.56
C ARG A 29 2.64 8.37 6.65
N LEU A 30 3.43 7.50 7.28
CA LEU A 30 2.98 6.58 8.31
C LEU A 30 2.46 7.32 9.55
N THR A 31 3.24 8.27 10.07
CA THR A 31 2.89 9.02 11.28
C THR A 31 1.71 9.97 11.07
N LYS A 32 1.63 10.69 9.94
CA LYS A 32 0.54 11.65 9.69
C LYS A 32 -0.74 10.99 9.23
N MET A 33 -0.66 9.98 8.36
CA MET A 33 -1.86 9.36 7.80
C MET A 33 -2.42 8.27 8.70
N TYR A 34 -1.55 7.43 9.26
CA TYR A 34 -1.94 6.24 10.00
C TYR A 34 -1.65 6.35 11.50
N TYR A 35 -1.17 7.49 11.97
CA TYR A 35 -0.83 7.72 13.38
C TYR A 35 0.13 6.64 13.93
N ALA A 36 1.00 6.15 13.05
CA ALA A 36 1.99 5.15 13.42
C ALA A 36 2.96 5.71 14.44
N GLU A 37 3.44 4.86 15.34
CA GLU A 37 4.55 5.17 16.24
C GLU A 37 5.77 4.39 15.80
N GLU A 38 6.89 5.08 15.62
CA GLU A 38 8.18 4.44 15.43
C GLU A 38 8.64 3.83 16.75
N VAL A 39 9.09 2.58 16.72
CA VAL A 39 9.56 1.83 17.89
C VAL A 39 10.95 1.26 17.66
N ASP A 40 11.66 0.98 18.74
CA ASP A 40 12.93 0.28 18.67
C ASP A 40 12.74 -1.15 18.12
N LEU A 41 13.68 -1.61 17.29
CA LEU A 41 13.63 -2.95 16.68
C LEU A 41 13.50 -4.08 17.72
N SER A 42 14.00 -3.89 18.94
CA SER A 42 13.88 -4.88 20.03
C SER A 42 12.43 -5.20 20.40
N TYR A 43 11.48 -4.30 20.09
CA TYR A 43 10.04 -4.55 20.23
C TYR A 43 9.61 -5.79 19.44
N TYR A 44 10.22 -6.01 18.27
CA TYR A 44 9.98 -7.17 17.42
C TYR A 44 11.12 -8.19 17.44
N SER A 45 11.94 -8.21 18.49
CA SER A 45 13.11 -9.11 18.59
C SER A 45 12.78 -10.60 18.44
N SER A 46 11.54 -11.02 18.72
CA SER A 46 11.09 -12.39 18.48
C SER A 46 11.16 -12.82 17.00
N LEU A 47 11.04 -11.88 16.06
CA LEU A 47 11.16 -12.15 14.62
C LEU A 47 12.56 -12.61 14.21
N SER A 48 13.59 -12.33 15.01
CA SER A 48 14.94 -12.87 14.77
C SER A 48 15.01 -14.40 14.79
N ARG A 49 13.97 -15.07 15.31
CA ARG A 49 13.85 -16.52 15.36
C ARG A 49 13.09 -17.09 14.16
N ASP A 50 12.45 -16.23 13.38
CA ASP A 50 11.72 -16.60 12.17
C ASP A 50 12.64 -16.41 10.96
N PRO A 51 13.12 -17.50 10.33
CA PRO A 51 14.01 -17.40 9.17
C PRO A 51 13.33 -16.77 7.94
N GLU A 52 11.99 -16.75 7.89
CA GLU A 52 11.24 -16.15 6.77
C GLU A 52 10.96 -14.66 6.99
N ALA A 53 11.20 -14.14 8.20
CA ALA A 53 10.94 -12.74 8.52
C ALA A 53 12.01 -11.79 7.95
N ASN A 54 13.18 -12.29 7.53
CA ASN A 54 14.32 -11.47 7.06
C ASN A 54 14.70 -10.35 8.05
N PHE A 55 14.61 -10.63 9.36
CA PHE A 55 14.77 -9.62 10.41
C PHE A 55 16.20 -9.04 10.48
N GLU A 56 17.20 -9.77 9.98
CA GLU A 56 18.57 -9.29 9.86
C GLU A 56 18.72 -8.06 8.95
N ASN A 57 17.76 -7.83 8.05
CA ASN A 57 17.73 -6.65 7.17
C ASN A 57 16.88 -5.51 7.73
N ALA A 58 16.28 -5.68 8.92
CA ALA A 58 15.41 -4.70 9.53
C ALA A 58 16.13 -3.36 9.76
N THR A 59 15.46 -2.26 9.41
CA THR A 59 16.03 -0.90 9.52
C THR A 59 15.27 -0.01 10.49
N VAL A 60 13.94 -0.06 10.47
CA VAL A 60 13.05 0.69 11.35
C VAL A 60 11.77 -0.12 11.57
N ALA A 61 11.12 0.07 12.71
CA ALA A 61 9.85 -0.58 13.02
C ALA A 61 8.77 0.45 13.37
N TYR A 62 7.55 0.17 12.94
CA TYR A 62 6.36 0.95 13.23
C TYR A 62 5.27 0.08 13.82
N VAL A 63 4.58 0.59 14.83
CA VAL A 63 3.34 0.02 15.37
C VAL A 63 2.16 0.91 15.00
N PHE A 64 0.99 0.29 14.75
CA PHE A 64 -0.25 1.01 14.49
C PHE A 64 -1.32 0.56 15.48
N HIS A 65 -1.59 1.40 16.48
CA HIS A 65 -2.60 1.13 17.53
C HIS A 65 -3.73 2.16 17.57
N ASP A 66 -3.55 3.33 16.95
CA ASP A 66 -4.59 4.36 16.89
C ASP A 66 -5.74 3.88 16.00
N GLU A 67 -6.95 3.84 16.56
CA GLU A 67 -8.15 3.35 15.88
C GLU A 67 -8.40 4.10 14.55
N ARG A 68 -8.14 5.41 14.49
CA ARG A 68 -8.32 6.20 13.26
C ARG A 68 -7.36 5.76 12.17
N GLY A 69 -6.15 5.36 12.55
CA GLY A 69 -5.16 4.78 11.66
C GLY A 69 -5.56 3.39 11.19
N ILE A 70 -5.95 2.53 12.11
CA ILE A 70 -6.38 1.15 11.83
C ILE A 70 -7.57 1.12 10.87
N GLN A 71 -8.58 1.98 11.05
CA GLN A 71 -9.72 2.06 10.13
C GLN A 71 -9.29 2.40 8.68
N LYS A 72 -8.24 3.21 8.52
CA LYS A 72 -7.68 3.50 7.20
C LYS A 72 -6.90 2.30 6.64
N LEU A 73 -6.12 1.62 7.47
CA LEU A 73 -5.35 0.42 7.08
C LEU A 73 -6.27 -0.74 6.65
N LEU A 74 -7.44 -0.86 7.27
CA LEU A 74 -8.44 -1.89 6.95
C LEU A 74 -9.35 -1.50 5.78
N LYS A 75 -9.18 -0.33 5.16
CA LYS A 75 -10.08 0.18 4.12
C LYS A 75 -10.24 -0.81 2.95
N LEU A 76 -9.22 -1.58 2.60
CA LEU A 76 -9.27 -2.52 1.47
C LEU A 76 -9.51 -3.98 1.88
N ASN A 77 -9.45 -4.29 3.17
CA ASN A 77 -9.75 -5.63 3.68
C ASN A 77 -11.23 -5.96 3.50
N ASN A 78 -11.51 -7.23 3.18
CA ASN A 78 -12.86 -7.75 3.23
C ASN A 78 -13.26 -7.98 4.70
N ALA A 79 -14.56 -7.99 4.99
CA ALA A 79 -15.05 -8.13 6.36
C ALA A 79 -14.67 -9.46 7.03
N ASN A 80 -14.42 -10.51 6.25
CA ASN A 80 -14.05 -11.83 6.76
C ASN A 80 -12.56 -11.92 7.16
N GLU A 81 -11.74 -10.96 6.73
CA GLU A 81 -10.32 -10.84 7.08
C GLU A 81 -10.11 -10.03 8.38
N ILE A 82 -11.16 -9.39 8.89
CA ILE A 82 -11.09 -8.51 10.06
C ILE A 82 -11.52 -9.29 11.30
N HIS A 83 -10.64 -9.36 12.29
CA HIS A 83 -10.85 -10.06 13.54
C HIS A 83 -10.51 -9.18 14.74
N GLU A 84 -11.12 -9.46 15.89
CA GLU A 84 -10.80 -8.76 17.14
C GLU A 84 -9.36 -9.09 17.57
N GLY A 85 -8.65 -8.10 18.11
CA GLY A 85 -7.27 -8.26 18.59
C GLY A 85 -6.21 -8.31 17.49
N MET A 86 -6.53 -7.91 16.26
CA MET A 86 -5.50 -7.74 15.22
C MET A 86 -4.50 -6.66 15.61
N GLU A 87 -3.23 -7.04 15.57
CA GLU A 87 -2.10 -6.12 15.67
C GLU A 87 -1.63 -5.74 14.27
N PHE A 88 -1.21 -4.48 14.11
CA PHE A 88 -0.66 -3.98 12.87
C PHE A 88 0.72 -3.40 13.14
N GLY A 89 1.67 -3.77 12.28
CA GLY A 89 3.03 -3.27 12.36
C GLY A 89 3.76 -3.44 11.04
N TRP A 90 4.86 -2.72 10.90
CA TRP A 90 5.76 -2.93 9.79
C TRP A 90 7.20 -2.81 10.28
N VAL A 91 7.97 -3.87 10.05
CA VAL A 91 9.41 -3.87 10.21
C VAL A 91 10.01 -3.73 8.81
N MET A 92 10.51 -2.54 8.51
CA MET A 92 10.99 -2.18 7.16
C MET A 92 12.14 -3.08 6.72
N ASN A 93 12.08 -3.56 5.48
CA ASN A 93 12.98 -4.56 4.88
C ASN A 93 12.93 -5.96 5.54
N SER A 94 11.95 -6.19 6.40
CA SER A 94 11.70 -7.48 7.05
C SER A 94 10.27 -7.92 6.73
N THR A 95 9.31 -7.63 7.59
CA THR A 95 7.96 -8.16 7.47
C THR A 95 6.87 -7.16 7.89
N GLN A 96 5.67 -7.37 7.35
CA GLN A 96 4.45 -6.73 7.83
C GLN A 96 3.82 -7.61 8.92
N ILE A 97 3.37 -7.00 10.01
CA ILE A 97 2.61 -7.66 11.08
C ILE A 97 1.12 -7.38 10.87
N GLY A 98 0.31 -8.44 10.92
CA GLY A 98 -1.12 -8.38 10.63
C GLY A 98 -1.44 -8.25 9.13
N VAL A 99 -2.72 -8.39 8.79
CA VAL A 99 -3.20 -8.34 7.41
C VAL A 99 -3.86 -6.99 7.14
N SER A 100 -3.14 -6.09 6.50
CA SER A 100 -3.68 -4.84 5.94
C SER A 100 -3.31 -4.74 4.47
N HIS A 101 -4.33 -4.82 3.60
CA HIS A 101 -4.11 -4.69 2.15
C HIS A 101 -3.64 -3.27 1.77
N VAL A 102 -4.06 -2.24 2.52
CA VAL A 102 -3.56 -0.87 2.32
C VAL A 102 -2.08 -0.78 2.66
N LEU A 103 -1.65 -1.33 3.80
CA LEU A 103 -0.24 -1.29 4.19
C LEU A 103 0.63 -2.05 3.20
N THR A 104 0.17 -3.21 2.75
CA THR A 104 0.90 -3.98 1.73
C THR A 104 1.06 -3.17 0.43
N LEU A 105 0.03 -2.46 -0.02
CA LEU A 105 0.14 -1.57 -1.18
C LEU A 105 1.07 -0.38 -0.93
N GLU A 106 0.97 0.28 0.23
CA GLU A 106 1.86 1.38 0.61
C GLU A 106 3.32 0.94 0.59
N ILE A 107 3.64 -0.23 1.14
CA ILE A 107 4.99 -0.80 1.12
C ILE A 107 5.48 -0.98 -0.32
N CYS A 108 4.68 -1.58 -1.19
CA CYS A 108 5.03 -1.71 -2.60
C CYS A 108 5.26 -0.35 -3.27
N ILE A 109 4.40 0.64 -2.98
CA ILE A 109 4.52 2.00 -3.53
C ILE A 109 5.82 2.67 -3.08
N PHE A 110 6.21 2.51 -1.82
CA PHE A 110 7.40 3.15 -1.27
C PHE A 110 8.68 2.68 -1.95
N TYR A 111 8.75 1.41 -2.35
CA TYR A 111 9.88 0.87 -3.12
C TYR A 111 9.89 1.33 -4.59
N GLY A 112 8.76 1.82 -5.10
CA GLY A 112 8.65 2.42 -6.42
C GLY A 112 8.78 1.44 -7.60
N ILE A 113 8.91 2.02 -8.80
CA ILE A 113 9.12 1.31 -10.07
C ILE A 113 10.45 1.76 -10.69
N ARG A 114 11.08 0.88 -11.48
CA ARG A 114 12.26 1.23 -12.29
C ARG A 114 11.93 2.33 -13.30
N THR A 115 12.79 3.34 -13.41
CA THR A 115 12.54 4.52 -14.26
C THR A 115 12.26 4.18 -15.72
N GLU A 116 12.93 3.16 -16.27
CA GLU A 116 12.72 2.69 -17.65
C GLU A 116 11.33 2.09 -17.91
N ASP A 117 10.63 1.65 -16.86
CA ASP A 117 9.29 1.06 -16.94
C ASP A 117 8.19 2.13 -16.77
N MET A 118 8.53 3.37 -16.42
CA MET A 118 7.59 4.45 -16.10
C MET A 118 7.05 5.19 -17.34
N TYR A 119 6.35 4.48 -18.21
CA TYR A 119 5.67 5.07 -19.38
C TYR A 119 4.26 4.49 -19.57
N LEU A 120 3.35 5.30 -20.13
CA LEU A 120 1.98 4.86 -20.42
C LEU A 120 1.97 3.74 -21.47
N GLY A 121 1.18 2.71 -21.23
CA GLY A 121 1.21 1.44 -21.95
C GLY A 121 2.09 0.36 -21.28
N ASN A 122 2.86 0.70 -20.25
CA ASN A 122 3.45 -0.29 -19.35
C ASN A 122 2.45 -0.63 -18.23
N LEU A 123 1.96 -1.86 -18.20
CA LEU A 123 0.92 -2.29 -17.26
C LEU A 123 1.33 -2.18 -15.79
N GLU A 124 2.60 -2.43 -15.46
CA GLU A 124 3.12 -2.28 -14.09
C GLU A 124 3.06 -0.80 -13.67
N PHE A 125 3.46 0.12 -14.55
CA PHE A 125 3.38 1.55 -14.25
C PHE A 125 1.93 2.03 -14.12
N GLU A 126 1.03 1.59 -14.99
CA GLU A 126 -0.39 1.95 -14.90
C GLU A 126 -1.03 1.43 -13.61
N GLU A 127 -0.74 0.19 -13.22
CA GLU A 127 -1.23 -0.36 -11.94
C GLU A 127 -0.66 0.41 -10.73
N TYR A 128 0.58 0.90 -10.80
CA TYR A 128 1.14 1.76 -9.75
C TYR A 128 0.45 3.12 -9.65
N LEU A 129 0.10 3.75 -10.77
CA LEU A 129 -0.72 4.97 -10.76
C LEU A 129 -2.09 4.71 -10.10
N VAL A 130 -2.70 3.57 -10.40
CA VAL A 130 -3.96 3.16 -9.76
C VAL A 130 -3.76 2.84 -8.27
N ALA A 131 -2.63 2.26 -7.87
CA ALA A 131 -2.31 2.00 -6.47
C ALA A 131 -2.10 3.31 -5.67
N LEU A 132 -1.39 4.30 -6.25
CA LEU A 132 -1.25 5.64 -5.69
C LEU A 132 -2.61 6.33 -5.49
N TYR A 133 -3.53 6.13 -6.44
CA TYR A 133 -4.89 6.63 -6.32
C TYR A 133 -5.69 5.90 -5.23
N LEU A 134 -5.62 4.57 -5.19
CA LEU A 134 -6.35 3.74 -4.23
C LEU A 134 -5.94 4.01 -2.77
N THR A 135 -4.64 4.28 -2.56
CA THR A 135 -4.05 4.62 -1.26
C THR A 135 -4.15 6.12 -0.95
N GLY A 136 -4.61 6.96 -1.89
CA GLY A 136 -4.85 8.38 -1.67
C GLY A 136 -3.61 9.26 -1.70
N HIS A 137 -2.53 8.84 -2.36
CA HIS A 137 -1.45 9.73 -2.80
C HIS A 137 -1.90 10.62 -3.95
N ILE A 138 -2.78 10.09 -4.81
CA ILE A 138 -3.49 10.84 -5.84
C ILE A 138 -4.96 10.98 -5.41
N GLN A 139 -5.49 12.20 -5.46
CA GLN A 139 -6.89 12.49 -5.14
C GLN A 139 -7.44 13.54 -6.11
N PHE A 140 -8.74 13.46 -6.39
CA PHE A 140 -9.48 14.42 -7.19
C PHE A 140 -10.67 14.99 -6.41
N ASP A 141 -11.08 16.20 -6.74
CA ASP A 141 -12.24 16.84 -6.13
C ASP A 141 -13.54 16.15 -6.58
N ASN A 142 -14.44 15.88 -5.62
CA ASN A 142 -15.73 15.19 -5.84
C ASN A 142 -15.62 13.81 -6.49
N ASP A 143 -14.59 13.06 -6.12
CA ASP A 143 -14.31 11.77 -6.73
C ASP A 143 -15.19 10.64 -6.17
N THR A 144 -16.12 10.17 -6.99
CA THR A 144 -16.98 9.03 -6.67
C THR A 144 -16.44 7.70 -7.19
N GLN A 145 -15.40 7.71 -8.04
CA GLN A 145 -14.86 6.47 -8.62
C GLN A 145 -14.04 5.67 -7.60
N ILE A 146 -13.42 6.35 -6.64
CA ILE A 146 -12.60 5.72 -5.60
C ILE A 146 -13.39 4.69 -4.79
N ASP A 147 -14.66 4.96 -4.48
CA ASP A 147 -15.49 4.05 -3.69
C ASP A 147 -15.79 2.76 -4.47
N HIS A 148 -16.03 2.87 -5.78
CA HIS A 148 -16.18 1.71 -6.66
C HIS A 148 -14.89 0.88 -6.74
N LEU A 149 -13.72 1.53 -6.81
CA LEU A 149 -12.43 0.85 -6.86
C LEU A 149 -12.14 0.10 -5.55
N VAL A 150 -12.43 0.73 -4.41
CA VAL A 150 -12.31 0.11 -3.08
C VAL A 150 -13.21 -1.12 -2.96
N GLU A 151 -14.47 -1.00 -3.38
CA GLU A 151 -15.41 -2.13 -3.32
C GLU A 151 -14.96 -3.29 -4.21
N ARG A 152 -14.45 -3.00 -5.42
CA ARG A 152 -13.89 -4.01 -6.31
C ARG A 152 -12.68 -4.71 -5.67
N TYR A 153 -11.82 -3.98 -4.99
CA TYR A 153 -10.68 -4.57 -4.27
C TYR A 153 -11.17 -5.56 -3.20
N ARG A 154 -12.14 -5.14 -2.39
CA ARG A 154 -12.75 -5.99 -1.33
C ARG A 154 -13.41 -7.25 -1.88
N GLN A 155 -13.89 -7.22 -3.12
CA GLN A 155 -14.46 -8.37 -3.83
C GLN A 155 -13.39 -9.34 -4.39
N GLY A 156 -12.11 -9.07 -4.14
CA GLY A 156 -11.00 -9.95 -4.53
C GLY A 156 -10.44 -9.68 -5.92
N TYR A 157 -10.74 -8.52 -6.51
CA TYR A 157 -10.01 -8.03 -7.69
C TYR A 157 -8.74 -7.34 -7.21
N TYR A 158 -7.57 -7.81 -7.62
CA TYR A 158 -6.28 -7.25 -7.18
C TYR A 158 -5.45 -6.72 -8.35
N PHE A 159 -4.28 -6.16 -8.05
CA PHE A 159 -3.29 -5.84 -9.07
C PHE A 159 -2.53 -7.11 -9.47
N ARG A 160 -1.89 -7.08 -10.64
CA ARG A 160 -0.99 -8.14 -11.10
C ARG A 160 0.38 -8.00 -10.46
N HIS A 161 0.84 -6.76 -10.30
CA HIS A 161 2.22 -6.45 -9.92
C HIS A 161 2.38 -5.94 -8.48
N PHE A 162 1.29 -5.58 -7.80
CA PHE A 162 1.35 -4.93 -6.48
C PHE A 162 0.40 -5.57 -5.46
N GLY A 163 0.76 -5.45 -4.19
CA GLY A 163 -0.14 -5.77 -3.07
C GLY A 163 -0.37 -7.25 -2.87
N ALA A 164 -1.54 -7.58 -2.32
CA ALA A 164 -1.93 -8.95 -2.05
C ALA A 164 -2.34 -9.69 -3.32
N TYR A 165 -2.02 -10.99 -3.38
CA TYR A 165 -2.43 -11.90 -4.46
C TYR A 165 -3.26 -13.05 -3.89
N ASN A 166 -4.42 -13.33 -4.49
CA ASN A 166 -5.31 -14.42 -4.08
C ASN A 166 -5.39 -15.58 -5.09
N GLY A 167 -4.59 -15.57 -6.16
CA GLY A 167 -4.64 -16.66 -7.15
C GLY A 167 -5.88 -16.69 -8.05
N SER A 168 -6.82 -15.74 -7.91
CA SER A 168 -8.10 -15.77 -8.62
C SER A 168 -7.99 -15.44 -10.12
N GLY A 169 -6.92 -14.77 -10.54
CA GLY A 169 -6.79 -14.20 -11.88
C GLY A 169 -7.77 -13.06 -12.18
N MET A 170 -8.41 -12.51 -11.15
CA MET A 170 -9.32 -11.36 -11.28
C MET A 170 -8.57 -10.06 -10.99
N TYR A 171 -8.62 -9.13 -11.94
CA TYR A 171 -7.83 -7.90 -11.86
C TYR A 171 -8.68 -6.62 -11.78
N LEU A 172 -8.22 -5.65 -11.00
CA LEU A 172 -8.88 -4.34 -10.82
C LEU A 172 -8.94 -3.56 -12.11
N TYR A 173 -7.84 -3.63 -12.85
CA TYR A 173 -7.60 -2.93 -14.08
C TYR A 173 -7.42 -3.97 -15.19
N ASN A 174 -8.19 -3.83 -16.26
CA ASN A 174 -8.09 -4.69 -17.44
C ASN A 174 -7.77 -3.79 -18.63
N TYR A 175 -6.84 -4.24 -19.47
CA TYR A 175 -6.62 -3.62 -20.78
C TYR A 175 -7.92 -3.68 -21.60
N VAL A 176 -8.30 -2.55 -22.21
CA VAL A 176 -9.27 -2.52 -23.30
C VAL A 176 -8.53 -2.76 -24.61
#